data_AF-A0A6I6AA15-F1
#
_entry.id   AF-A0A6I6AA15-F1
#
_cell.length_a   1.000
_cell.length_b   1.000
_cell.length_c   1.000
_cell.angle_alpha   90.00
_cell.angle_beta   90.00
_cell.angle_gamma   90.00
#
_symmetry.space_group_name_H-M   'P 1'
#
loop_
_entity.id
_entity.type
_entity.pdbx_description
1 polymer ?
#
loop_
_entity_poly.entity_id
_entity_poly.type
_entity_poly.pdbx_seq_one_letter_code
_entity_poly.pdbx_strand_id
1 'polypeptide(L)'
;MQKVRTQLKEHLVPELRNLGFKGSFPHFRRIREQRIHLLTFQFDKYGTGRFVIELAVAPRGPFTTSWGKEIAEGKLTVHDLNERQRLGAIEGGDQWFSIEPHISETVDEILELLQTKGQKFLDSKN
;
A
#
# COMPACT_ATOMS: atom_id res chain seq x y z
N MET A 1 15.88 -5.96 9.06
CA MET A 1 14.51 -5.38 9.15
C MET A 1 14.46 -3.89 9.54
N GLN A 2 15.04 -3.46 10.67
CA GLN A 2 14.95 -2.05 11.11
C GLN A 2 15.54 -1.06 10.08
N LYS A 3 16.68 -1.41 9.47
CA LYS A 3 17.34 -0.62 8.42
C LYS A 3 16.41 -0.37 7.22
N VAL A 4 15.83 -1.43 6.65
CA VAL A 4 14.90 -1.34 5.51
C VAL A 4 13.71 -0.43 5.81
N ARG A 5 13.07 -0.61 6.96
CA ARG A 5 11.93 0.23 7.38
C ARG A 5 12.33 1.70 7.56
N THR A 6 13.54 1.96 8.05
CA THR A 6 14.05 3.31 8.24
C THR A 6 14.27 3.98 6.88
N GLN A 7 14.94 3.30 5.95
CA GLN A 7 15.17 3.87 4.64
C GLN A 7 13.88 4.08 3.83
N LEU A 8 12.92 3.14 3.88
CA LEU A 8 11.61 3.36 3.26
C LEU A 8 10.87 4.58 3.86
N LYS A 9 10.99 4.81 5.17
CA LYS A 9 10.41 5.99 5.82
C LYS A 9 11.09 7.29 5.40
N GLU A 10 12.40 7.26 5.17
CA GLU A 10 13.17 8.43 4.77
C GLU A 10 12.93 8.79 3.30
N HIS A 11 12.85 7.79 2.41
CA HIS A 11 12.85 8.03 0.97
C HIS A 11 11.48 7.89 0.29
N LEU A 12 10.61 6.98 0.75
CA LEU A 12 9.34 6.69 0.07
C LEU A 12 8.13 7.34 0.75
N VAL A 13 8.14 7.45 2.09
CA VAL A 13 7.00 8.04 2.82
C VAL A 13 6.76 9.52 2.47
N PRO A 14 7.76 10.38 2.27
CA PRO A 14 7.53 11.74 1.77
C PRO A 14 6.78 11.75 0.44
N GLU A 15 7.15 10.87 -0.49
CA GLU A 15 6.51 10.78 -1.80
C GLU A 15 5.08 10.26 -1.71
N LEU A 16 4.80 9.27 -0.85
CA LEU A 16 3.42 8.85 -0.58
C LEU A 16 2.57 10.01 -0.03
N ARG A 17 3.14 10.88 0.82
CA ARG A 17 2.46 12.07 1.32
C ARG A 17 2.20 13.09 0.22
N ASN A 18 3.16 13.30 -0.69
CA ASN A 18 2.99 14.15 -1.87
C ASN A 18 1.85 13.64 -2.77
N LEU A 19 1.69 12.31 -2.88
CA LEU A 19 0.58 11.66 -3.59
C LEU A 19 -0.77 11.72 -2.82
N GLY A 20 -0.80 12.34 -1.64
CA GLY A 20 -1.99 12.55 -0.82
C GLY A 20 -2.33 11.41 0.13
N PHE A 21 -1.46 10.40 0.27
CA PHE A 21 -1.63 9.37 1.29
C PHE A 21 -1.29 9.92 2.69
N LYS A 22 -2.11 9.54 3.67
CA LYS A 22 -1.98 9.85 5.09
C LYS A 22 -1.89 8.55 5.89
N GLY A 23 -1.46 8.63 7.15
CA GLY A 23 -1.34 7.48 8.04
C GLY A 23 0.10 7.27 8.52
N SER A 24 0.35 6.09 9.07
CA SER A 24 1.60 5.71 9.69
C SER A 24 2.09 4.39 9.12
N PHE A 25 3.37 4.33 8.77
CA PHE A 25 4.00 3.11 8.29
C PHE A 25 3.69 1.91 9.22
N PRO A 26 3.23 0.76 8.69
CA PRO A 26 3.21 0.38 7.28
C PRO A 26 1.89 0.69 6.55
N HIS A 27 0.91 1.34 7.18
CA HIS A 27 -0.44 1.50 6.64
C HIS A 27 -0.72 2.96 6.23
N PHE A 28 -1.14 3.12 4.98
CA PHE A 28 -1.44 4.40 4.39
C PHE A 28 -2.82 4.39 3.74
N ARG A 29 -3.46 5.55 3.72
CA ARG A 29 -4.79 5.76 3.18
C ARG A 29 -4.91 7.11 2.50
N ARG A 30 -5.63 7.18 1.40
CA ARG A 30 -5.95 8.42 0.69
C ARG A 30 -7.46 8.46 0.49
N ILE A 31 -8.10 9.45 1.10
CA ILE A 31 -9.53 9.67 0.97
C ILE A 31 -9.79 10.38 -0.36
N ARG A 32 -10.70 9.80 -1.15
CA ARG A 32 -11.32 10.41 -2.32
C ARG A 32 -12.80 10.69 -2.01
N GLU A 33 -13.51 11.29 -2.96
CA GLU A 33 -14.90 11.70 -2.77
C GLU A 33 -15.81 10.53 -2.37
N GLN A 34 -15.73 9.39 -3.07
CA GLN A 34 -16.59 8.22 -2.85
C GLN A 34 -15.86 6.95 -2.43
N ARG A 35 -14.52 7.01 -2.34
CA ARG A 35 -13.67 5.86 -2.06
C ARG A 35 -12.53 6.19 -1.10
N ILE A 36 -11.96 5.15 -0.50
CA ILE A 36 -10.75 5.19 0.31
C ILE A 36 -9.74 4.29 -0.38
N HIS A 37 -8.63 4.87 -0.84
CA HIS A 37 -7.52 4.12 -1.41
C HIS A 37 -6.60 3.72 -0.26
N LEU A 38 -6.27 2.44 -0.16
CA LEU A 38 -5.45 1.88 0.91
C LEU A 38 -4.16 1.32 0.34
N LEU A 39 -3.06 1.50 1.06
CA LEU A 39 -1.74 1.00 0.72
C LEU A 39 -1.09 0.42 1.98
N THR A 40 -0.50 -0.77 1.90
CA THR A 40 0.18 -1.40 3.04
C THR A 40 1.47 -2.09 2.61
N PHE A 41 2.53 -1.91 3.40
CA PHE A 41 3.78 -2.66 3.26
C PHE A 41 3.69 -3.97 4.04
N GLN A 42 3.77 -5.11 3.35
CA GLN A 42 3.88 -6.42 3.96
C GLN A 42 5.32 -6.94 3.79
N PHE A 43 5.98 -7.24 4.90
CA PHE A 43 7.35 -7.77 4.90
C PHE A 43 7.37 -9.29 4.87
N ASP A 44 8.43 -9.86 4.31
CA ASP A 44 8.66 -11.30 4.37
C ASP A 44 8.76 -11.79 5.83
N LYS A 45 8.38 -13.05 6.07
CA LYS A 45 8.42 -13.66 7.42
C LYS A 45 9.82 -14.09 7.87
N TYR A 46 10.80 -14.09 6.98
CA TYR A 46 12.17 -14.55 7.23
C TYR A 46 13.11 -13.41 7.65
N GLY A 47 12.61 -12.17 7.67
CA GLY A 47 13.38 -10.98 8.04
C GLY A 47 14.42 -10.57 7.01
N THR A 48 14.34 -11.06 5.76
CA THR A 48 15.35 -10.78 4.71
C THR A 48 15.33 -9.32 4.27
N GLY A 49 14.27 -8.58 4.61
CA GLY A 49 14.12 -7.19 4.21
C GLY A 49 13.37 -7.02 2.90
N ARG A 50 12.88 -8.12 2.31
CA ARG A 50 11.99 -8.07 1.16
C ARG A 50 10.57 -7.73 1.61
N PHE A 51 9.85 -7.04 0.74
CA PHE A 51 8.49 -6.63 1.01
C PHE A 51 7.65 -6.60 -0.26
N VAL A 52 6.34 -6.66 -0.08
CA VAL A 52 5.35 -6.35 -1.12
C VAL A 52 4.57 -5.11 -0.69
N ILE A 53 3.99 -4.42 -1.66
CA ILE A 53 3.03 -3.34 -1.41
C ILE A 53 1.66 -3.84 -1.83
N GLU A 54 0.73 -3.92 -0.88
CA GLU A 54 -0.66 -4.26 -1.16
C GLU A 54 -1.50 -2.99 -1.31
N LEU A 55 -2.39 -2.99 -2.30
CA LEU A 55 -3.38 -1.96 -2.56
C LEU A 55 -4.78 -2.53 -2.37
N ALA A 56 -5.69 -1.70 -1.85
CA ALA A 56 -7.11 -2.02 -1.82
C ALA A 56 -7.95 -0.76 -1.89
N VAL A 57 -9.23 -0.93 -2.23
CA VAL A 57 -10.20 0.16 -2.32
C VAL A 57 -11.41 -0.20 -1.46
N ALA A 58 -11.88 0.76 -0.67
CA ALA A 58 -13.14 0.66 0.07
C ALA A 58 -14.07 1.82 -0.27
N PRO A 59 -15.40 1.65 -0.16
CA PRO A 59 -16.33 2.78 -0.15
C PRO A 59 -16.07 3.69 1.05
N ARG A 60 -16.57 4.94 0.97
CA ARG A 60 -16.68 5.82 2.15
C ARG A 60 -17.70 5.24 3.14
N GLY A 61 -17.55 5.62 4.40
CA GLY A 61 -18.33 5.16 5.53
C GLY A 61 -17.61 4.13 6.40
N PRO A 62 -18.22 3.76 7.53
CA PRO A 62 -17.73 2.66 8.35
C PRO A 62 -17.73 1.35 7.54
N PHE A 63 -16.67 0.55 7.71
CA PHE A 63 -16.59 -0.77 7.12
C PHE A 63 -17.01 -1.82 8.15
N THR A 64 -17.98 -2.66 7.81
CA THR A 64 -18.41 -3.77 8.66
C THR A 64 -17.80 -5.06 8.15
N THR A 65 -17.00 -5.73 8.98
CA THR A 65 -16.43 -7.03 8.66
C THR A 65 -17.53 -8.10 8.58
N SER A 66 -17.22 -9.27 8.00
CA SER A 66 -18.17 -10.40 7.92
C SER A 66 -18.61 -10.95 9.28
N TRP A 67 -17.89 -10.63 10.37
CA TRP A 67 -18.24 -10.98 11.75
C TRP A 67 -18.82 -9.79 12.55
N GLY A 68 -19.29 -8.75 11.87
CA GLY A 68 -20.06 -7.65 12.48
C GLY A 68 -19.23 -6.57 13.18
N LYS A 69 -17.90 -6.58 13.06
CA LYS A 69 -17.05 -5.52 13.62
C LYS A 69 -17.10 -4.29 12.72
N GLU A 70 -17.43 -3.15 13.29
CA GLU A 70 -17.35 -1.86 12.61
C GLU A 70 -15.93 -1.27 12.70
N ILE A 71 -15.40 -0.81 11.58
CA ILE A 71 -14.09 -0.20 11.44
C ILE A 71 -14.27 1.18 10.82
N ALA A 72 -13.89 2.22 11.57
CA ALA A 72 -13.90 3.58 11.08
C ALA A 72 -12.93 3.75 9.90
N GLU A 73 -13.26 4.62 8.95
CA GLU A 73 -12.43 4.94 7.77
C GLU A 73 -10.97 5.26 8.11
N GLY A 74 -10.76 5.99 9.21
CA GLY A 74 -9.44 6.37 9.71
C GLY A 74 -8.65 5.24 10.36
N LYS A 75 -9.21 4.04 10.48
CA LYS A 75 -8.56 2.84 11.02
C LYS A 75 -8.50 1.71 9.99
N LEU A 76 -9.23 1.83 8.88
CA LEU A 76 -9.27 0.82 7.84
C LEU A 76 -7.89 0.63 7.20
N THR A 77 -7.52 -0.62 6.99
CA THR A 77 -6.29 -1.05 6.34
C THR A 77 -6.58 -2.04 5.23
N VAL A 78 -5.60 -2.31 4.36
CA VAL A 78 -5.72 -3.31 3.31
C VAL A 78 -6.07 -4.69 3.87
N HIS A 79 -5.60 -5.01 5.09
CA HIS A 79 -5.81 -6.31 5.71
C HIS A 79 -7.24 -6.57 6.20
N ASP A 80 -8.06 -5.51 6.30
CA ASP A 80 -9.48 -5.63 6.66
C ASP A 80 -10.37 -6.01 5.46
N LEU A 81 -9.84 -5.91 4.24
CA LEU A 81 -10.57 -6.15 2.99
C LEU A 81 -10.18 -7.51 2.38
N ASN A 82 -11.10 -8.14 1.64
CA ASN A 82 -10.80 -9.39 0.93
C ASN A 82 -10.17 -9.17 -0.45
N GLU A 83 -10.64 -8.15 -1.19
CA GLU A 83 -10.12 -7.81 -2.51
C GLU A 83 -8.89 -6.91 -2.38
N ARG A 84 -7.73 -7.42 -2.79
CA ARG A 84 -6.44 -6.74 -2.70
C ARG A 84 -5.63 -7.00 -3.96
N GLN A 85 -4.79 -6.04 -4.34
CA GLN A 85 -3.84 -6.21 -5.42
C GLN A 85 -2.42 -5.91 -4.91
N ARG A 86 -1.47 -6.79 -5.23
CA ARG A 86 -0.05 -6.50 -5.02
C ARG A 86 0.46 -5.58 -6.13
N LEU A 87 1.12 -4.49 -5.75
CA LEU A 87 1.68 -3.55 -6.71
C LEU A 87 2.74 -4.25 -7.57
N GLY A 88 2.65 -4.08 -8.89
CA GLY A 88 3.58 -4.70 -9.84
C GLY A 88 3.23 -6.15 -10.24
N ALA A 89 2.34 -6.82 -9.50
CA ALA A 89 1.88 -8.16 -9.87
C ALA A 89 1.22 -8.19 -11.26
N ILE A 90 1.61 -9.17 -12.07
CA ILE A 90 0.98 -9.51 -13.35
C ILE A 90 0.17 -10.79 -13.12
N GLU A 91 -1.13 -10.78 -13.47
CA GLU A 91 -2.01 -11.97 -13.51
C GLU A 91 -1.98 -12.87 -12.26
N GLY A 92 -2.05 -12.27 -11.06
CA GLY A 92 -2.04 -13.03 -9.80
C GLY A 92 -0.66 -13.50 -9.34
N GLY A 93 0.41 -13.03 -9.99
CA GLY A 93 1.78 -13.22 -9.54
C GLY A 93 2.16 -12.39 -8.32
N ASP A 94 3.42 -12.53 -7.90
CA ASP A 94 3.99 -11.84 -6.75
C ASP A 94 5.17 -10.97 -7.18
N GLN A 95 5.11 -9.67 -6.87
CA GLN A 95 6.26 -8.78 -7.01
C GLN A 95 6.82 -8.43 -5.62
N TRP A 96 7.97 -9.01 -5.31
CA TRP A 96 8.73 -8.73 -4.10
C TRP A 96 9.80 -7.67 -4.40
N PHE A 97 9.77 -6.59 -3.63
CA PHE A 97 10.77 -5.52 -3.67
C PHE A 97 11.90 -5.78 -2.67
N SER A 98 13.08 -5.28 -2.99
CA SER A 98 14.25 -5.18 -2.12
C SER A 98 14.83 -3.78 -2.28
N ILE A 99 15.36 -3.19 -1.19
CA ILE A 99 16.08 -1.91 -1.25
C ILE A 99 17.57 -2.05 -1.58
N GLU A 100 18.04 -3.29 -1.71
CA GLU A 100 19.41 -3.62 -2.09
C GLU A 100 19.47 -3.97 -3.58
N PRO A 101 20.49 -3.53 -4.32
CA PRO A 101 21.64 -2.74 -3.83
C PRO A 101 21.35 -1.23 -3.66
N HIS A 102 20.33 -0.69 -4.33
CA HIS A 102 20.09 0.75 -4.41
C HIS A 102 18.63 1.11 -4.10
N ILE A 103 18.41 1.82 -2.99
CA ILE A 103 17.06 2.24 -2.61
C ILE A 103 16.42 3.22 -3.61
N SER A 104 17.20 4.08 -4.25
CA SER A 104 16.66 5.06 -5.20
C SER A 104 15.93 4.38 -6.36
N GLU A 105 16.53 3.35 -6.94
CA GLU A 105 15.93 2.58 -8.03
C GLU A 105 14.64 1.89 -7.59
N THR A 106 14.64 1.29 -6.39
CA THR A 106 13.42 0.68 -5.82
C THR A 106 12.32 1.72 -5.60
N VAL A 107 12.67 2.91 -5.13
CA VAL A 107 11.71 4.00 -4.90
C VAL A 107 11.13 4.48 -6.22
N ASP A 108 11.98 4.72 -7.22
CA ASP A 108 11.56 5.16 -8.55
C ASP A 108 10.62 4.13 -9.20
N GLU A 109 10.97 2.84 -9.15
CA GLU A 109 10.14 1.75 -9.64
C GLU A 109 8.77 1.71 -8.93
N ILE A 110 8.75 1.82 -7.60
CA ILE A 110 7.50 1.82 -6.82
C ILE A 110 6.63 3.02 -7.22
N LEU A 111 7.22 4.20 -7.40
CA LEU A 111 6.47 5.40 -7.78
C LEU A 111 5.91 5.29 -9.19
N GLU A 112 6.69 4.79 -10.15
CA GLU A 112 6.23 4.53 -11.51
C GLU A 112 5.07 3.54 -11.51
N LEU A 113 5.21 2.40 -10.82
CA LEU A 113 4.15 1.39 -10.72
C LEU A 113 2.91 1.94 -10.03
N LEU A 114 3.07 2.74 -8.97
CA LEU A 114 1.95 3.31 -8.23
C LEU A 114 1.19 4.33 -9.07
N GLN A 115 1.87 5.14 -9.87
CA GLN A 115 1.25 6.15 -10.74
C GLN A 115 0.66 5.55 -12.02
N THR A 116 1.11 4.37 -12.44
CA THR A 116 0.60 3.67 -13.63
C THR A 116 -0.43 2.60 -13.24
N LYS A 117 0.03 1.37 -12.97
CA LYS A 117 -0.81 0.20 -12.70
C LYS A 117 -1.59 0.35 -11.40
N GLY A 118 -0.95 0.87 -10.36
CA GLY A 118 -1.57 1.10 -9.05
C GLY A 118 -2.71 2.09 -9.15
N GLN A 119 -2.49 3.23 -9.80
CA GLN A 119 -3.51 4.25 -10.00
C GLN A 119 -4.67 3.72 -10.84
N LYS A 120 -4.38 2.98 -11.92
CA LYS A 120 -5.43 2.31 -12.72
C LYS A 120 -6.29 1.34 -11.89
N PHE A 121 -5.67 0.53 -11.03
CA PHE A 121 -6.44 -0.35 -10.13
C PHE A 121 -7.31 0.47 -9.17
N LEU A 122 -6.71 1.45 -8.50
CA LEU A 122 -7.40 2.31 -7.54
C LEU A 122 -8.58 3.06 -8.17
N ASP A 123 -8.45 3.49 -9.43
CA ASP A 123 -9.49 4.22 -10.14
C ASP A 123 -10.53 3.32 -10.82
N SER A 124 -10.19 2.07 -11.16
CA SER A 124 -11.14 1.13 -11.80
C SER A 124 -12.33 0.74 -10.92
N LYS A 125 -12.25 1.08 -9.63
CA LYS A 125 -13.28 0.83 -8.62
C LYS A 125 -14.05 2.09 -8.23
N ASN A 126 -13.86 3.20 -8.95
CA ASN A 126 -14.66 4.42 -8.78
C ASN A 126 -16.06 4.20 -9.34
#